data_AF-A0A420QFK0-F1
#
_entry.id   AF-A0A420QFK0-F1
#
_cell.length_a   1.000
_cell.length_b   1.000
_cell.length_c   1.000
_cell.angle_alpha   90.00
_cell.angle_beta   90.00
_cell.angle_gamma   90.00
#
_symmetry.space_group_name_H-M   'P 1'
#
loop_
_entity.id
_entity.type
_entity.pdbx_description
1 polymer ?
#
loop_
_entity_poly.entity_id
_entity_poly.type
_entity_poly.pdbx_seq_one_letter_code
_entity_poly.pdbx_strand_id
1 'polypeptide(L)'
;MRILLVALLSLLANSANAYKTSLIGYGQSWYDPPCAYAYRAVIGNAPLNYPLMAHGSMGTSKHSHGGSALAPCIATNNDFLRTLAYYLSTRCADVSPSKLEPYWAGQATGDKSVSAKWTYVAVLANVTAPPKRTYIAGDTLNYTALIADADFKYQYDFNVFFDWEEAVQSTYV
;
A
#
# COMPACT_ATOMS: atom_id res chain seq x y z
N MET A 1 21.76 -23.29 36.32
CA MET A 1 21.41 -21.88 36.07
C MET A 1 21.74 -21.42 34.64
N ARG A 2 22.96 -21.63 34.11
CA ARG A 2 23.32 -21.25 32.72
C ARG A 2 22.48 -21.92 31.62
N ILE A 3 22.11 -23.19 31.78
CA ILE A 3 21.31 -23.94 30.79
C ILE A 3 19.87 -23.41 30.72
N LEU A 4 19.28 -23.03 31.86
CA LEU A 4 17.95 -22.42 31.94
C LEU A 4 17.90 -21.03 31.28
N LEU A 5 18.97 -20.23 31.41
CA LEU A 5 19.09 -18.93 30.74
C LEU A 5 19.18 -19.08 29.21
N VAL A 6 19.93 -20.06 28.71
CA VAL A 6 20.05 -20.32 27.26
C VAL A 6 18.73 -20.83 26.67
N ALA A 7 18.00 -21.68 27.41
CA ALA A 7 16.66 -22.14 27.02
C ALA A 7 15.63 -21.00 27.01
N LEU A 8 15.67 -20.09 28.00
CA LEU A 8 14.79 -18.92 28.01
C LEU A 8 15.06 -17.97 26.84
N LEU A 9 16.33 -17.69 26.53
CA LEU A 9 16.71 -16.82 25.41
C LEU A 9 16.29 -17.39 24.05
N SER A 10 16.34 -18.71 23.87
CA SER A 10 15.92 -19.37 22.63
C SER A 10 14.39 -19.39 22.45
N LEU A 11 13.61 -19.48 23.52
CA LEU A 11 12.15 -19.30 23.45
C LEU A 11 11.74 -17.84 23.13
N LEU A 12 12.46 -16.85 23.67
CA LEU A 12 12.23 -15.43 23.39
C LEU A 12 12.58 -15.03 21.94
N ALA A 13 13.57 -15.69 21.33
CA ALA A 13 13.93 -15.44 19.93
C ALA A 13 12.89 -15.97 18.94
N ASN A 14 12.17 -17.04 19.29
CA ASN A 14 11.14 -17.63 18.41
C ASN A 14 9.81 -16.88 18.43
N SER A 15 9.47 -16.15 19.50
CA SER A 15 8.23 -15.37 19.55
C SER A 15 8.29 -14.08 18.71
N ALA A 16 9.49 -13.55 18.42
CA ALA A 16 9.66 -12.35 17.62
C ALA A 16 9.33 -12.55 16.13
N ASN A 17 9.38 -13.79 15.62
CA ASN A 17 9.10 -14.12 14.22
C ASN A 17 7.72 -14.75 13.98
N ALA A 18 6.91 -14.98 15.03
CA ALA A 18 5.58 -15.56 14.91
C ALA A 18 4.55 -14.63 14.23
N TYR A 19 4.87 -13.34 14.05
CA TYR A 19 4.00 -12.35 13.41
C TYR A 19 3.82 -12.55 11.89
N LYS A 20 4.57 -13.44 11.24
CA LYS A 20 4.53 -13.61 9.77
C LYS A 20 3.78 -14.83 9.26
N THR A 21 3.10 -15.58 10.14
CA THR A 21 2.31 -16.77 9.77
C THR A 21 0.90 -16.76 10.36
N SER A 22 0.32 -15.58 10.56
CA SER A 22 -1.07 -15.44 11.00
C SER A 22 -2.04 -15.62 9.85
N LEU A 23 -3.14 -16.34 10.10
CA LEU A 23 -4.27 -16.47 9.20
C LEU A 23 -5.05 -15.15 9.16
N ILE A 24 -5.67 -14.83 8.01
CA ILE A 24 -6.58 -13.68 7.90
C ILE A 24 -7.66 -13.80 8.98
N GLY A 25 -7.91 -12.70 9.71
CA GLY A 25 -8.81 -12.68 10.87
C GLY A 25 -8.18 -13.06 12.22
N TYR A 26 -6.96 -13.63 12.24
CA TYR A 26 -6.24 -14.04 13.45
C TYR A 26 -4.94 -13.25 13.63
N GLY A 27 -5.07 -11.92 13.70
CA GLY A 27 -3.95 -11.00 13.82
C GLY A 27 -3.30 -10.61 12.49
N GLN A 28 -3.85 -11.07 11.37
CA GLN A 28 -3.51 -10.64 10.01
C GLN A 28 -4.76 -10.09 9.32
N SER A 29 -4.57 -9.03 8.55
CA SER A 29 -5.58 -8.43 7.68
C SER A 29 -5.01 -8.31 6.26
N TRP A 30 -5.88 -8.23 5.26
CA TRP A 30 -5.50 -7.93 3.87
C TRP A 30 -5.03 -6.49 3.74
N TYR A 31 -5.72 -5.55 4.38
CA TYR A 31 -5.50 -4.12 4.19
C TYR A 31 -4.96 -3.46 5.46
N ASP A 32 -3.72 -3.78 5.84
CA ASP A 32 -3.07 -3.17 7.00
C ASP A 32 -1.91 -2.20 6.63
N PRO A 33 -2.02 -0.88 6.84
CA PRO A 33 -3.20 -0.15 7.33
C PRO A 33 -4.19 0.18 6.20
N PRO A 34 -5.51 0.24 6.48
CA PRO A 34 -6.53 0.36 5.44
C PRO A 34 -6.45 1.70 4.70
N CYS A 35 -6.00 2.75 5.39
CA CYS A 35 -5.79 4.09 4.80
C CYS A 35 -4.79 4.07 3.64
N ALA A 36 -3.76 3.22 3.70
CA ALA A 36 -2.71 3.16 2.69
C ALA A 36 -3.19 2.41 1.45
N TYR A 37 -3.81 1.24 1.65
CA TYR A 37 -4.38 0.44 0.57
C TYR A 37 -5.53 1.14 -0.15
N ALA A 38 -6.38 1.87 0.57
CA ALA A 38 -7.51 2.59 -0.01
C ALA A 38 -7.03 3.59 -1.07
N TYR A 39 -5.96 4.32 -0.77
CA TYR A 39 -5.43 5.30 -1.70
C TYR A 39 -4.76 4.67 -2.91
N ARG A 40 -3.96 3.62 -2.69
CA ARG A 40 -3.34 2.88 -3.79
C ARG A 40 -4.39 2.28 -4.73
N ALA A 41 -5.59 1.98 -4.24
CA ALA A 41 -6.72 1.58 -5.08
C ALA A 41 -7.28 2.75 -5.92
N VAL A 42 -7.45 3.96 -5.34
CA VAL A 42 -7.96 5.14 -6.07
C VAL A 42 -7.08 5.51 -7.27
N ILE A 43 -5.77 5.68 -7.05
CA ILE A 43 -4.85 6.12 -8.11
C ILE A 43 -4.23 4.96 -8.89
N GLY A 44 -4.53 3.72 -8.53
CA GLY A 44 -3.78 2.55 -8.97
C GLY A 44 -3.79 2.25 -10.45
N ASN A 45 -4.83 2.74 -11.15
CA ASN A 45 -5.01 2.61 -12.59
C ASN A 45 -4.97 3.98 -13.28
N ALA A 46 -4.47 5.03 -12.62
CA ALA A 46 -4.35 6.35 -13.22
C ALA A 46 -3.49 6.26 -14.49
N PRO A 47 -3.94 6.79 -15.63
CA PRO A 47 -3.11 6.90 -16.81
C PRO A 47 -1.82 7.67 -16.51
N LEU A 48 -0.68 7.16 -16.95
CA LEU A 48 0.65 7.75 -16.72
C LEU A 48 1.32 8.10 -18.04
N ASN A 49 2.09 9.19 -18.05
CA ASN A 49 2.93 9.56 -19.19
C ASN A 49 4.20 8.69 -19.22
N TYR A 50 4.07 7.47 -19.74
CA TYR A 50 5.18 6.53 -19.87
C TYR A 50 5.23 5.94 -21.27
N PRO A 51 6.42 5.81 -21.89
CA PRO A 51 6.55 5.18 -23.20
C PRO A 51 6.01 3.75 -23.11
N LEU A 52 4.89 3.51 -23.79
CA LEU A 52 4.13 2.27 -23.70
C LEU A 52 5.04 1.10 -24.12
N MET A 53 5.46 0.25 -23.18
CA MET A 53 5.81 -1.11 -23.56
C MET A 53 4.49 -1.81 -23.89
N ALA A 54 4.34 -2.13 -25.17
CA ALA A 54 3.26 -2.85 -25.84
C ALA A 54 2.16 -3.46 -24.94
N HIS A 55 0.93 -3.00 -25.16
CA HIS A 55 -0.34 -3.72 -25.02
C HIS A 55 -0.34 -4.95 -24.08
N GLY A 56 -0.53 -4.69 -22.78
CA GLY A 56 -1.30 -5.58 -21.93
C GLY A 56 -2.67 -4.92 -21.72
N SER A 57 -3.75 -5.59 -22.13
CA SER A 57 -5.13 -5.14 -21.94
C SER A 57 -5.31 -4.41 -20.61
N MET A 58 -5.82 -3.17 -20.64
CA MET A 58 -6.39 -2.47 -19.48
C MET A 58 -7.67 -3.23 -19.08
N GLY A 59 -7.50 -4.47 -18.64
CA GLY A 59 -8.55 -5.30 -18.11
C GLY A 59 -9.02 -4.64 -16.83
N THR A 60 -10.32 -4.37 -16.76
CA THR A 60 -11.06 -4.06 -15.54
C THR A 60 -10.44 -4.83 -14.38
N SER A 61 -10.04 -4.12 -13.32
CA SER A 61 -9.52 -4.70 -12.09
C SER A 61 -10.49 -5.78 -11.59
N LYS A 62 -10.24 -7.03 -11.99
CA LYS A 62 -10.89 -8.22 -11.48
C LYS A 62 -9.84 -8.90 -10.63
N HIS A 63 -9.91 -8.68 -9.32
CA HIS A 63 -9.41 -9.53 -8.24
C HIS A 63 -8.19 -10.43 -8.56
N SER A 64 -7.14 -9.88 -9.16
CA SER A 64 -5.96 -10.67 -9.49
C SER A 64 -4.89 -10.35 -8.47
N HIS A 65 -4.50 -11.36 -7.69
CA HIS A 65 -3.34 -11.33 -6.80
C HIS A 65 -1.99 -11.27 -7.57
N GLY A 66 -2.02 -10.90 -8.85
CA GLY A 66 -0.86 -10.73 -9.72
C GLY A 66 -0.36 -9.28 -9.75
N GLY A 67 0.92 -9.10 -10.06
CA GLY A 67 1.55 -7.78 -10.15
C GLY A 67 0.89 -6.85 -11.17
N SER A 68 0.84 -5.56 -10.87
CA SER A 68 0.32 -4.55 -11.79
C SER A 68 1.18 -4.46 -13.05
N ALA A 69 0.56 -4.53 -14.24
CA ALA A 69 1.25 -4.27 -15.51
C ALA A 69 1.86 -2.86 -15.58
N LEU A 70 1.36 -1.92 -14.76
CA LEU A 70 1.89 -0.56 -14.64
C LEU A 70 3.04 -0.45 -13.63
N ALA A 71 3.40 -1.52 -12.91
CA ALA A 71 4.39 -1.43 -11.83
C ALA A 71 5.74 -0.84 -12.27
N PRO A 72 6.34 -1.22 -13.42
CA PRO A 72 7.59 -0.59 -13.88
C PRO A 72 7.45 0.91 -14.19
N CYS A 73 6.28 1.31 -14.68
CA CYS A 73 5.96 2.71 -14.93
C CYS A 73 5.80 3.48 -13.61
N ILE A 74 5.00 2.96 -12.68
CA ILE A 74 4.77 3.56 -11.36
C ILE A 74 6.09 3.70 -10.58
N ALA A 75 6.95 2.68 -10.64
CA ALA A 75 8.22 2.66 -9.92
C ALA A 75 9.11 3.87 -10.19
N THR A 76 9.00 4.47 -11.38
CA THR A 76 9.85 5.60 -11.81
C THR A 76 9.08 6.91 -12.00
N ASN A 77 7.75 6.90 -11.84
CA ASN A 77 6.91 8.08 -12.02
C ASN A 77 6.87 8.94 -10.75
N ASN A 78 7.54 10.10 -10.78
CA ASN A 78 7.63 10.99 -9.62
C ASN A 78 6.26 11.55 -9.17
N ASP A 79 5.36 11.84 -10.10
CA ASP A 79 4.06 12.43 -9.77
C ASP A 79 3.16 11.44 -9.05
N PHE A 80 3.12 10.19 -9.52
CA PHE A 80 2.43 9.10 -8.82
C PHE A 80 3.00 8.90 -7.42
N LEU A 81 4.33 8.75 -7.31
CA LEU A 81 4.96 8.47 -6.02
C LEU A 81 4.75 9.63 -5.03
N ARG A 82 4.89 10.89 -5.47
CA ARG A 82 4.64 12.06 -4.61
C ARG A 82 3.19 12.15 -4.18
N THR A 83 2.26 11.87 -5.09
CA THR A 83 0.82 11.80 -4.80
C THR A 83 0.54 10.77 -3.70
N LEU A 84 1.07 9.55 -3.85
CA LEU A 84 0.97 8.51 -2.83
C LEU A 84 1.62 8.92 -1.50
N ALA A 85 2.86 9.42 -1.52
CA ALA A 85 3.58 9.77 -0.29
C ALA A 85 2.90 10.91 0.48
N TYR A 86 2.48 11.97 -0.22
CA TYR A 86 1.74 13.07 0.40
C TYR A 86 0.47 12.57 1.08
N TYR A 87 -0.24 11.64 0.44
CA TYR A 87 -1.46 11.10 1.00
C TYR A 87 -1.21 10.27 2.27
N LEU A 88 -0.26 9.34 2.23
CA LEU A 88 0.11 8.55 3.41
C LEU A 88 0.45 9.48 4.59
N SER A 89 1.15 10.59 4.34
CA SER A 89 1.49 11.55 5.39
C SER A 89 0.29 12.29 6.00
N THR A 90 -0.79 12.47 5.25
CA THR A 90 -1.96 13.26 5.70
C THR A 90 -3.10 12.39 6.21
N ARG A 91 -3.27 11.19 5.66
CA ARG A 91 -4.45 10.33 5.89
C ARG A 91 -4.13 9.02 6.57
N CYS A 92 -2.85 8.72 6.72
CA CYS A 92 -2.31 7.72 7.64
C CYS A 92 -1.42 8.41 8.69
N ALA A 93 -1.79 9.62 9.14
CA ALA A 93 -0.96 10.45 10.03
C ALA A 93 -0.74 9.81 11.41
N ASP A 94 -1.62 8.91 11.83
CA ASP A 94 -1.55 8.09 13.03
C ASP A 94 -0.73 6.80 12.85
N VAL A 95 -0.35 6.47 11.61
CA VAL A 95 0.47 5.31 11.29
C VAL A 95 1.95 5.67 11.34
N SER A 96 2.73 4.89 12.10
CA SER A 96 4.17 5.14 12.21
C SER A 96 4.91 4.96 10.87
N PRO A 97 5.99 5.72 10.63
CA PRO A 97 6.86 5.51 9.48
C PRO A 97 7.42 4.08 9.38
N SER A 98 7.66 3.44 10.53
CA SER A 98 8.12 2.04 10.60
C SER A 98 7.12 1.02 10.02
N LYS A 99 5.85 1.39 9.92
CA LYS A 99 4.79 0.59 9.27
C LYS A 99 4.57 1.01 7.81
N LEU A 100 4.72 2.29 7.50
CA LEU A 100 4.53 2.81 6.13
C LEU A 100 5.67 2.44 5.17
N GLU A 101 6.92 2.35 5.63
CA GLU A 101 8.05 1.95 4.76
C GLU A 101 7.93 0.50 4.26
N PRO A 102 7.63 -0.51 5.10
CA PRO A 102 7.35 -1.86 4.60
C PRO A 102 6.16 -1.93 3.65
N TYR A 103 5.07 -1.20 3.95
CA TYR A 103 3.94 -1.06 3.03
C TYR A 103 4.40 -0.51 1.68
N TRP A 104 5.16 0.59 1.68
CA TRP A 104 5.64 1.24 0.48
C TRP A 104 6.48 0.29 -0.38
N ALA A 105 7.44 -0.40 0.24
CA ALA A 105 8.30 -1.36 -0.43
C ALA A 105 7.53 -2.52 -1.08
N GLY A 106 6.43 -2.96 -0.47
CA GLY A 106 5.62 -4.07 -0.96
C GLY A 106 4.48 -3.69 -1.91
N GLN A 107 3.93 -2.48 -1.80
CA GLN A 107 2.62 -2.15 -2.37
C GLN A 107 2.58 -0.88 -3.23
N ALA A 108 3.56 0.03 -3.11
CA ALA A 108 3.47 1.33 -3.80
C ALA A 108 3.31 1.17 -5.33
N THR A 109 3.99 0.20 -5.92
CA THR A 109 3.93 -0.09 -7.36
C THR A 109 2.76 -0.99 -7.74
N GLY A 110 2.15 -1.69 -6.80
CA GLY A 110 1.18 -2.76 -7.04
C GLY A 110 1.80 -4.07 -7.51
N ASP A 111 3.13 -4.20 -7.46
CA ASP A 111 3.85 -5.46 -7.62
C ASP A 111 5.03 -5.50 -6.65
N LYS A 112 4.98 -6.42 -5.70
CA LYS A 112 6.03 -6.59 -4.67
C LYS A 112 7.42 -6.88 -5.24
N SER A 113 7.52 -7.37 -6.48
CA SER A 113 8.78 -7.64 -7.16
C SER A 113 9.39 -6.40 -7.81
N VAL A 114 8.62 -5.32 -7.93
CA VAL A 114 9.03 -4.06 -8.56
C VAL A 114 9.05 -2.97 -7.51
N SER A 115 10.25 -2.60 -7.07
CA SER A 115 10.43 -1.55 -6.06
C SER A 115 10.28 -0.15 -6.66
N ALA A 116 9.69 0.77 -5.90
CA ALA A 116 9.74 2.19 -6.24
C ALA A 116 11.18 2.72 -6.23
N LYS A 117 11.48 3.68 -7.11
CA LYS A 117 12.81 4.31 -7.25
C LYS A 117 13.34 4.90 -5.94
N TRP A 118 12.43 5.36 -5.08
CA TRP A 118 12.74 6.04 -3.83
C TRP A 118 11.92 5.44 -2.69
N THR A 119 12.45 5.52 -1.46
CA THR A 119 11.71 5.14 -0.25
C THR A 119 10.58 6.13 0.04
N TYR A 120 9.63 5.73 0.89
CA TYR A 120 8.50 6.59 1.24
C TYR A 120 8.98 7.94 1.81
N VAL A 121 9.88 7.90 2.79
CA VAL A 121 10.40 9.12 3.43
C VAL A 121 11.18 10.00 2.44
N ALA A 122 11.94 9.40 1.52
CA ALA A 122 12.68 10.16 0.50
C ALA A 122 11.75 10.86 -0.50
N VAL A 123 10.64 10.23 -0.87
CA VAL A 123 9.63 10.87 -1.72
C VAL A 123 8.91 11.97 -0.96
N LEU A 124 8.50 11.71 0.28
CA LEU A 124 7.79 12.69 1.11
C LEU A 124 8.63 13.94 1.37
N ALA A 125 9.93 13.79 1.61
CA ALA A 125 10.86 14.92 1.76
C ALA A 125 10.95 15.82 0.52
N ASN A 126 10.60 15.29 -0.67
CA ASN A 126 10.54 16.05 -1.91
C ASN A 126 9.17 16.70 -2.18
N VAL A 127 8.19 16.51 -1.29
CA VAL A 127 6.91 17.22 -1.34
C VAL A 127 7.05 18.52 -0.55
N THR A 128 7.50 19.58 -1.22
CA THR A 128 7.84 20.86 -0.58
C THR A 128 6.63 21.76 -0.29
N ALA A 129 5.49 21.47 -0.91
CA ALA A 129 4.24 22.19 -0.69
C ALA A 129 3.03 21.26 -0.87
N PRO A 130 1.91 21.53 -0.18
CA PRO A 130 0.66 20.82 -0.42
C PRO A 130 0.22 20.91 -1.89
N PRO A 131 -0.24 19.80 -2.50
CA PRO A 131 -0.82 19.82 -3.83
C PRO A 131 -2.12 20.63 -3.84
N LYS A 132 -2.39 21.30 -4.97
CA LYS A 132 -3.53 22.22 -5.12
C LYS A 132 -4.67 21.66 -5.97
N ARG A 133 -4.40 20.62 -6.76
CA ARG A 133 -5.35 20.07 -7.73
C ARG A 133 -5.77 18.67 -7.30
N THR A 134 -7.08 18.42 -7.29
CA THR A 134 -7.65 17.09 -7.09
C THR A 134 -7.54 16.29 -8.38
N TYR A 135 -7.08 15.05 -8.26
CA TYR A 135 -7.11 14.08 -9.33
C TYR A 135 -8.54 13.78 -9.75
N ILE A 136 -8.76 13.69 -11.06
CA ILE A 136 -10.03 13.29 -11.66
C ILE A 136 -9.82 11.91 -12.27
N ALA A 137 -10.64 10.93 -11.89
CA ALA A 137 -10.49 9.57 -12.39
C ALA A 137 -10.55 9.55 -13.93
N GLY A 138 -9.50 8.99 -14.55
CA GLY A 138 -9.34 8.93 -16.00
C GLY A 138 -8.42 10.00 -16.59
N ASP A 139 -8.13 11.08 -15.85
CA ASP A 139 -7.08 12.02 -16.25
C ASP A 139 -5.70 11.39 -16.14
N THR A 140 -4.75 11.88 -16.94
CA THR A 140 -3.34 11.53 -16.75
C THR A 140 -2.81 12.13 -15.44
N LEU A 141 -2.23 11.28 -14.58
CA LEU A 141 -1.55 11.74 -13.36
C LEU A 141 -0.12 12.20 -13.69
N ASN A 142 0.01 13.49 -13.98
CA ASN A 142 1.27 14.17 -14.33
C ASN A 142 1.55 15.38 -13.39
N TYR A 143 1.02 15.33 -12.18
CA TYR A 143 1.26 16.28 -11.09
C TYR A 143 1.05 15.58 -9.75
N THR A 144 1.60 16.16 -8.68
CA THR A 144 1.25 15.74 -7.31
C THR A 144 -0.19 16.18 -7.02
N ALA A 145 -1.09 15.23 -6.76
CA ALA A 145 -2.52 15.48 -6.67
C ALA A 145 -3.09 15.34 -5.25
N LEU A 146 -4.19 16.04 -5.00
CA LEU A 146 -5.15 15.72 -3.95
C LEU A 146 -6.07 14.59 -4.43
N ILE A 147 -6.69 13.86 -3.51
CA ILE A 147 -7.79 12.93 -3.82
C ILE A 147 -9.04 13.39 -3.10
N ALA A 148 -10.18 13.24 -3.78
CA ALA A 148 -11.47 13.58 -3.22
C ALA A 148 -11.80 12.68 -2.01
N ASP A 149 -12.32 13.29 -0.95
CA ASP A 149 -12.67 12.57 0.28
C ASP A 149 -13.67 11.44 0.03
N ALA A 150 -14.57 11.61 -0.94
CA ALA A 150 -15.53 10.59 -1.33
C ALA A 150 -14.84 9.34 -1.93
N ASP A 151 -13.87 9.52 -2.84
CA ASP A 151 -13.15 8.42 -3.48
C ASP A 151 -12.32 7.64 -2.47
N PHE A 152 -11.64 8.37 -1.58
CA PHE A 152 -10.92 7.72 -0.47
C PHE A 152 -11.86 6.96 0.44
N LYS A 153 -12.93 7.62 0.91
CA LYS A 153 -13.85 7.02 1.89
C LYS A 153 -14.48 5.75 1.35
N TYR A 154 -14.88 5.76 0.07
CA TYR A 154 -15.40 4.57 -0.58
C TYR A 154 -14.40 3.39 -0.50
N GLN A 155 -13.14 3.61 -0.88
CA GLN A 155 -12.11 2.56 -0.84
C GLN A 155 -11.73 2.16 0.59
N TYR A 156 -11.71 3.11 1.52
CA TYR A 156 -11.42 2.85 2.93
C TYR A 156 -12.49 1.98 3.57
N ASP A 157 -13.76 2.37 3.41
CA ASP A 157 -14.91 1.64 3.95
C ASP A 157 -14.97 0.22 3.34
N PHE A 158 -14.71 0.10 2.04
CA PHE A 158 -14.59 -1.20 1.38
C PHE A 158 -13.49 -2.08 2.00
N ASN A 159 -12.28 -1.54 2.17
CA ASN A 159 -11.15 -2.29 2.73
C ASN A 159 -11.44 -2.78 4.15
N VAL A 160 -11.99 -1.90 5.00
CA VAL A 160 -12.35 -2.25 6.38
C VAL A 160 -13.44 -3.32 6.41
N PHE A 161 -14.46 -3.18 5.57
CA PHE A 161 -15.54 -4.16 5.47
C PHE A 161 -15.04 -5.52 4.96
N PHE A 162 -14.20 -5.52 3.92
CA PHE A 162 -13.64 -6.75 3.36
C PHE A 162 -12.77 -7.49 4.39
N ASP A 163 -11.93 -6.78 5.13
CA ASP A 163 -11.13 -7.38 6.20
C ASP A 163 -12.01 -7.98 7.31
N TRP A 164 -13.15 -7.35 7.61
CA TRP A 164 -14.13 -7.90 8.56
C TRP A 164 -14.80 -9.17 8.04
N GLU A 165 -15.31 -9.15 6.80
CA GLU A 165 -15.91 -10.33 6.15
C GLU A 165 -14.95 -11.51 6.12
N GLU A 166 -13.69 -11.28 5.71
CA GLU A 166 -12.67 -12.33 5.63
C GLU A 166 -12.31 -12.89 7.02
N ALA A 167 -12.35 -12.06 8.06
CA ALA A 167 -12.16 -12.52 9.43
C ALA A 167 -13.34 -13.38 9.92
N VAL A 168 -14.58 -12.99 9.60
CA VAL A 168 -15.80 -13.76 9.92
C VAL A 168 -15.79 -15.09 9.18
N GLN A 169 -15.51 -15.07 7.88
CA GLN A 169 -15.40 -16.29 7.07
C GLN A 169 -14.36 -17.23 7.65
N SER A 170 -13.16 -16.74 7.98
CA SER A 170 -12.08 -17.55 8.58
C SER A 170 -12.40 -18.10 9.97
N THR A 171 -13.42 -17.56 10.63
CA THR A 171 -13.85 -17.99 11.98
C THR A 171 -14.97 -19.01 11.94
N TYR A 172 -15.90 -18.89 10.99
CA TYR A 172 -17.18 -19.62 11.03
C TYR A 172 -17.44 -20.52 9.81
N VAL A 173 -16.61 -20.46 8.77
CA VAL A 173 -16.74 -21.26 7.54
C VAL A 173 -15.55 -22.21 7.42
#